data_AF-A0A6A4PT80-F1
#
_entry.id   AF-A0A6A4PT80-F1
#
_cell.length_a   1.000
_cell.length_b   1.000
_cell.length_c   1.000
_cell.angle_alpha   90.00
_cell.angle_beta   90.00
_cell.angle_gamma   90.00
#
_symmetry.space_group_name_H-M   'P 1'
#
loop_
_entity.id
_entity.type
_entity.pdbx_description
1 polymer ?
#
loop_
_entity_poly.entity_id
_entity_poly.type
_entity_poly.pdbx_seq_one_letter_code
_entity_poly.pdbx_strand_id
1 'polypeptide(L)'
;MDVNGRGFIGNDITFSNTVGPEKNQSIALRSDFDLSVFYRCGIFGYQDTLFAHTMRQLYRECTITGTIDFIFGNATAVFQNCQILARKGKQNQKNTIKALVARYPNQISSFSIQSCNISADNDLYPF
;
A
#
# COMPACT_ATOMS: atom_id res chain seq x y z
N MET A 1 -9.91 6.35 2.04
CA MET A 1 -11.11 5.61 1.60
C MET A 1 -11.15 4.29 2.33
N ASP A 2 -12.29 3.92 2.92
CA ASP A 2 -12.48 2.64 3.59
C ASP A 2 -13.33 1.71 2.71
N VAL A 3 -12.80 0.52 2.41
CA VAL A 3 -13.49 -0.52 1.63
C VAL A 3 -14.02 -1.57 2.58
N ASN A 4 -15.35 -1.58 2.74
CA ASN A 4 -16.08 -2.39 3.73
C ASN A 4 -17.05 -3.41 3.12
N GLY A 5 -16.80 -3.85 1.87
CA GLY A 5 -17.65 -4.81 1.16
C GLY A 5 -16.89 -6.05 0.71
N ARG A 6 -17.43 -7.24 0.98
CA ARG A 6 -16.88 -8.50 0.47
C ARG A 6 -16.95 -8.52 -1.06
N GLY A 7 -15.86 -8.92 -1.72
CA GLY A 7 -15.81 -8.98 -3.17
C GLY A 7 -15.74 -7.62 -3.86
N PHE A 8 -15.33 -6.56 -3.14
CA PHE A 8 -15.13 -5.25 -3.75
C PHE A 8 -14.12 -5.33 -4.90
N ILE A 9 -14.43 -4.64 -6.01
CA ILE A 9 -13.53 -4.50 -7.15
C ILE A 9 -13.34 -3.01 -7.42
N GLY A 10 -12.12 -2.52 -7.26
CA GLY A 10 -11.68 -1.22 -7.78
C GLY A 10 -10.95 -1.43 -9.09
N ASN A 11 -11.34 -0.67 -10.13
CA ASN A 11 -10.70 -0.73 -11.45
C ASN A 11 -10.51 0.70 -11.99
N ASP A 12 -9.32 0.98 -12.54
CA ASP A 12 -9.00 2.23 -13.22
C ASP A 12 -9.32 3.50 -12.39
N ILE A 13 -9.05 3.44 -11.08
CA ILE A 13 -9.34 4.52 -10.13
C ILE A 13 -8.15 4.82 -9.22
N THR A 14 -8.02 6.08 -8.81
CA THR A 14 -6.97 6.54 -7.90
C THR A 14 -7.53 6.88 -6.51
N PHE A 15 -6.88 6.36 -5.48
CA PHE A 15 -7.06 6.73 -4.08
C PHE A 15 -5.84 7.53 -3.63
N SER A 16 -6.03 8.79 -3.25
CA SER A 16 -4.92 9.67 -2.89
C SER A 16 -5.19 10.42 -1.60
N ASN A 17 -4.15 10.54 -0.77
CA ASN A 17 -4.16 11.38 0.41
C ASN A 17 -3.00 12.40 0.34
N THR A 18 -3.35 13.69 0.32
CA THR A 18 -2.43 14.81 0.00
C THR A 18 -1.89 15.53 1.24
N VAL A 19 -2.04 14.93 2.42
CA VAL A 19 -1.65 15.50 3.72
C VAL A 19 -0.14 15.80 3.85
N GLY A 20 0.68 15.26 2.95
CA GLY A 20 2.11 15.57 2.85
C GLY A 20 2.98 14.77 3.83
N PRO A 21 4.33 14.86 3.72
CA PRO A 21 5.24 14.13 4.59
C PRO A 21 5.32 14.72 6.00
N GLU A 22 5.01 16.02 6.16
CA GLU A 22 5.15 16.74 7.44
C GLU A 22 4.22 16.23 8.53
N LYS A 23 3.04 15.80 8.10
CA LYS A 23 2.06 15.15 8.97
C LYS A 23 2.41 13.66 9.05
N ASN A 24 2.24 13.10 10.23
CA ASN A 24 2.42 11.67 10.47
C ASN A 24 1.33 10.88 9.71
N GLN A 25 1.32 9.55 9.88
CA GLN A 25 0.29 8.56 9.46
C GLN A 25 -0.93 9.11 8.69
N SER A 26 -1.03 8.78 7.41
CA SER A 26 -2.11 9.26 6.55
C SER A 26 -2.52 8.23 5.51
N ILE A 27 -3.63 7.56 5.77
CA ILE A 27 -4.14 6.47 4.95
C ILE A 27 -4.85 7.00 3.71
N ALA A 28 -4.45 6.53 2.54
CA ALA A 28 -5.17 6.76 1.29
C ALA A 28 -6.27 5.71 1.08
N LEU A 29 -5.94 4.44 1.34
CA LEU A 29 -6.84 3.31 1.18
C LEU A 29 -6.70 2.33 2.35
N ARG A 30 -7.84 1.95 2.93
CA ARG A 30 -7.96 0.84 3.88
C ARG A 30 -8.91 -0.20 3.31
N SER A 31 -8.49 -1.47 3.33
CA SER A 31 -9.30 -2.60 2.89
C SER A 31 -9.48 -3.62 4.02
N ASP A 32 -10.74 -3.84 4.41
CA ASP A 32 -11.11 -4.66 5.57
C ASP A 32 -11.79 -5.99 5.21
N PHE A 33 -12.11 -6.24 3.93
CA PHE A 33 -12.96 -7.36 3.54
C PHE A 33 -12.30 -8.36 2.58
N ASP A 34 -12.85 -9.57 2.65
CA ASP A 34 -12.38 -10.73 1.90
C ASP A 34 -12.73 -10.65 0.41
N LEU A 35 -11.83 -11.19 -0.42
CA LEU A 35 -11.94 -11.22 -1.89
C LEU A 35 -11.92 -9.83 -2.53
N SER A 36 -11.27 -8.86 -1.90
CA SER A 36 -11.10 -7.52 -2.46
C SER A 36 -10.05 -7.51 -3.58
N VAL A 37 -10.39 -6.91 -4.72
CA VAL A 37 -9.50 -6.78 -5.89
C VAL A 37 -9.32 -5.31 -6.25
N PHE A 38 -8.07 -4.92 -6.47
CA PHE A 38 -7.70 -3.62 -7.01
C PHE A 38 -6.90 -3.86 -8.28
N TYR A 39 -7.41 -3.40 -9.41
CA TYR A 39 -6.84 -3.62 -10.73
C TYR A 39 -6.58 -2.30 -11.43
N ARG A 40 -5.32 -2.04 -11.83
CA ARG A 40 -4.91 -0.76 -12.46
C ARG A 40 -5.29 0.48 -11.63
N CYS A 41 -5.20 0.36 -10.31
CA CYS A 41 -5.48 1.46 -9.40
C CYS A 41 -4.22 2.26 -9.06
N GLY A 42 -4.38 3.57 -8.86
CA GLY A 42 -3.40 4.41 -8.19
C GLY A 42 -3.66 4.47 -6.68
N ILE A 43 -2.63 4.29 -5.85
CA ILE A 43 -2.76 4.40 -4.39
C ILE A 43 -1.60 5.27 -3.89
N PHE A 44 -1.88 6.54 -3.59
CA PHE A 44 -0.87 7.56 -3.38
C PHE A 44 -0.96 8.21 -2.01
N GLY A 45 0.19 8.30 -1.33
CA GLY A 45 0.30 8.97 -0.04
C GLY A 45 1.76 9.11 0.38
N TYR A 46 1.96 9.26 1.69
CA TYR A 46 3.29 9.32 2.31
C TYR A 46 3.40 8.18 3.34
N GLN A 47 3.29 8.48 4.63
CA GLN A 47 3.31 7.47 5.68
C GLN A 47 1.95 6.73 5.76
N ASP A 48 1.98 5.41 5.91
CA ASP A 48 0.79 4.55 6.10
C ASP A 48 -0.21 4.63 4.93
N THR A 49 0.29 4.70 3.68
CA THR A 49 -0.53 4.93 2.47
C THR A 49 -1.62 3.88 2.25
N LEU A 50 -1.23 2.59 2.22
CA LEU A 50 -2.12 1.46 2.01
C LEU A 50 -2.23 0.61 3.26
N PHE A 51 -3.40 0.62 3.88
CA PHE A 51 -3.75 -0.26 4.98
C PHE A 51 -4.45 -1.54 4.47
N ALA A 52 -3.66 -2.53 4.08
CA ALA A 52 -4.14 -3.89 3.77
C ALA A 52 -4.44 -4.62 5.09
N HIS A 53 -5.56 -4.25 5.72
CA HIS A 53 -5.81 -4.51 7.13
C HIS A 53 -6.01 -5.99 7.46
N THR A 54 -6.88 -6.71 6.73
CA THR A 54 -7.22 -8.10 7.02
C THR A 54 -7.79 -8.85 5.80
N MET A 55 -8.03 -10.15 5.93
CA MET A 55 -8.63 -11.04 4.92
C MET A 55 -7.79 -11.18 3.63
N ARG A 56 -8.36 -11.80 2.58
CA ARG A 56 -7.67 -12.05 1.32
C ARG A 56 -7.87 -10.91 0.34
N GLN A 57 -6.78 -10.43 -0.24
CA GLN A 57 -6.78 -9.25 -1.11
C GLN A 57 -5.84 -9.44 -2.31
N LEU A 58 -6.17 -8.86 -3.45
CA LEU A 58 -5.33 -8.84 -4.65
C LEU A 58 -5.16 -7.41 -5.15
N TYR A 59 -3.91 -7.00 -5.33
CA TYR A 59 -3.51 -5.75 -5.98
C TYR A 59 -2.76 -6.13 -7.26
N ARG A 60 -3.29 -5.78 -8.42
CA ARG A 60 -2.72 -6.16 -9.71
C ARG A 60 -2.57 -4.96 -10.62
N GLU A 61 -1.39 -4.81 -11.22
CA GLU A 61 -1.07 -3.71 -12.14
C GLU A 61 -1.32 -2.32 -11.51
N CYS A 62 -1.22 -2.23 -10.18
CA CYS A 62 -1.41 -0.98 -9.44
C CYS A 62 -0.11 -0.19 -9.33
N THR A 63 -0.23 1.13 -9.18
CA THR A 63 0.88 2.00 -8.76
C THR A 63 0.65 2.43 -7.32
N ILE A 64 1.60 2.12 -6.45
CA ILE A 64 1.53 2.40 -5.00
C ILE A 64 2.74 3.23 -4.62
N THR A 65 2.52 4.40 -4.01
CA THR A 65 3.61 5.32 -3.66
C THR A 65 3.56 5.74 -2.20
N GLY A 66 4.70 5.82 -1.52
CA GLY A 66 4.76 6.38 -0.16
C GLY A 66 6.16 6.43 0.45
N THR A 67 6.23 6.66 1.76
CA THR A 67 7.50 6.88 2.48
C THR A 67 7.75 5.83 3.56
N ILE A 68 7.16 5.99 4.76
CA ILE A 68 7.24 5.01 5.86
C ILE A 68 6.03 4.07 5.82
N ASP A 69 6.30 2.78 5.95
CA ASP A 69 5.34 1.68 6.13
C ASP A 69 4.15 1.79 5.17
N PHE A 70 4.41 2.22 3.94
CA PHE A 70 3.35 2.68 3.05
C PHE A 70 2.50 1.54 2.46
N ILE A 71 2.90 0.28 2.69
CA ILE A 71 2.07 -0.91 2.56
C ILE A 71 2.12 -1.66 3.90
N PHE A 72 1.04 -1.60 4.68
CA PHE A 72 1.03 -2.18 6.02
C PHE A 72 -0.28 -2.89 6.33
N GLY A 73 -0.24 -3.70 7.39
CA GLY A 73 -1.42 -4.36 7.94
C GLY A 73 -1.21 -5.85 8.15
N ASN A 74 -2.29 -6.62 8.04
CA ASN A 74 -2.33 -8.02 8.43
C ASN A 74 -3.20 -8.88 7.49
N ALA A 75 -3.43 -8.42 6.27
CA ALA A 75 -4.10 -9.20 5.23
C ALA A 75 -3.22 -10.37 4.73
N THR A 76 -3.87 -11.34 4.07
CA THR A 76 -3.21 -12.20 3.09
C THR A 76 -3.37 -11.54 1.73
N ALA A 77 -2.34 -10.80 1.31
CA ALA A 77 -2.39 -9.96 0.12
C ALA A 77 -1.34 -10.37 -0.90
N VAL A 78 -1.73 -10.37 -2.17
CA VAL A 78 -0.80 -10.51 -3.29
C VAL A 78 -0.72 -9.18 -4.03
N PHE A 79 0.49 -8.70 -4.21
CA PHE A 79 0.83 -7.58 -5.10
C PHE A 79 1.47 -8.19 -6.33
N GLN A 80 0.81 -8.07 -7.49
CA GLN A 80 1.24 -8.71 -8.72
C GLN A 80 1.37 -7.68 -9.84
N ASN A 81 2.54 -7.63 -10.49
CA ASN A 81 2.81 -6.70 -11.59
C ASN A 81 2.61 -5.22 -11.21
N CYS A 82 2.78 -4.87 -9.94
CA CYS A 82 2.63 -3.50 -9.46
C CYS A 82 3.90 -2.66 -9.62
N GLN A 83 3.74 -1.34 -9.69
CA GLN A 83 4.81 -0.38 -9.46
C GLN A 83 4.74 0.08 -8.00
N ILE A 84 5.78 -0.19 -7.22
CA ILE A 84 5.85 0.16 -5.80
C ILE A 84 6.99 1.17 -5.63
N LEU A 85 6.63 2.45 -5.51
CA LEU A 85 7.57 3.56 -5.66
C LEU A 85 7.78 4.29 -4.32
N ALA A 86 9.01 4.28 -3.83
CA ALA A 86 9.39 5.02 -2.64
C ALA A 86 9.57 6.51 -2.97
N ARG A 87 8.91 7.39 -2.21
CA ARG A 87 8.90 8.84 -2.44
C ARG A 87 9.83 9.60 -1.50
N LYS A 88 10.09 10.87 -1.80
CA LYS A 88 10.80 11.78 -0.89
C LYS A 88 9.95 12.13 0.33
N GLY A 89 10.42 11.70 1.51
CA GLY A 89 9.88 12.08 2.81
C GLY A 89 10.59 13.30 3.42
N LYS A 90 10.54 13.40 4.75
CA LYS A 90 11.28 14.40 5.52
C LYS A 90 12.79 14.20 5.38
N GLN A 91 13.56 15.23 5.71
CA GLN A 91 15.01 15.13 5.75
C GLN A 91 15.45 14.03 6.72
N ASN A 92 16.40 13.19 6.29
CA ASN A 92 16.91 12.04 7.05
C ASN A 92 15.88 10.95 7.38
N GLN A 93 14.67 11.01 6.81
CA GLN A 93 13.68 9.96 6.92
C GLN A 93 14.11 8.73 6.12
N LYS A 94 13.93 7.54 6.69
CA LYS A 94 14.11 6.27 5.97
C LYS A 94 12.76 5.81 5.42
N ASN A 95 12.77 5.32 4.19
CA ASN A 95 11.58 4.72 3.59
C ASN A 95 11.49 3.24 3.92
N THR A 96 10.29 2.76 4.20
CA THR A 96 9.98 1.35 4.45
C THR A 96 8.73 0.98 3.67
N ILE A 97 8.77 -0.15 2.96
CA ILE A 97 7.67 -0.57 2.09
C ILE A 97 6.64 -1.36 2.90
N LYS A 98 7.10 -2.39 3.63
CA LYS A 98 6.22 -3.40 4.23
C LYS A 98 6.35 -3.43 5.75
N ALA A 99 5.21 -3.25 6.42
CA ALA A 99 5.06 -3.54 7.84
C ALA A 99 3.91 -4.54 8.04
N LEU A 100 4.26 -5.82 8.20
CA LEU A 100 3.30 -6.87 8.53
C LEU A 100 3.13 -6.95 10.04
N VAL A 101 1.90 -6.84 10.53
CA VAL A 101 1.59 -6.90 11.96
C VAL A 101 0.83 -8.20 12.25
N ALA A 102 1.58 -9.29 12.45
CA ALA A 102 0.99 -10.54 12.92
C ALA A 102 0.51 -10.38 14.36
N ARG A 103 -0.76 -10.68 14.62
CA ARG A 103 -1.36 -10.59 15.97
C ARG A 103 -1.20 -11.87 16.77
N TYR A 104 -1.05 -13.02 16.10
CA TYR A 104 -0.96 -14.33 16.73
C TYR A 104 0.06 -15.23 16.00
N PRO A 105 0.71 -16.18 16.71
CA PRO A 105 1.74 -17.07 16.11
C PRO A 105 1.23 -17.93 14.94
N ASN A 106 -0.06 -18.31 14.96
CA ASN A 106 -0.67 -19.21 13.97
C ASN A 106 -1.43 -18.46 12.87
N GLN A 107 -1.17 -17.16 12.71
CA GLN A 107 -1.96 -16.35 11.79
C GLN A 107 -1.50 -16.54 10.34
N ILE A 108 -2.44 -16.89 9.46
CA ILE A 108 -2.21 -17.01 8.02
C ILE A 108 -2.37 -15.62 7.41
N SER A 109 -1.42 -14.74 7.70
CA SER A 109 -1.32 -13.38 7.17
C SER A 109 0.02 -13.22 6.50
N SER A 110 0.04 -12.81 5.24
CA SER A 110 1.27 -12.63 4.49
C SER A 110 1.05 -11.67 3.33
N PHE A 111 2.06 -10.85 3.03
CA PHE A 111 2.11 -10.15 1.74
C PHE A 111 3.09 -10.85 0.83
N SER A 112 2.61 -11.26 -0.34
CA SER A 112 3.42 -11.73 -1.46
C SER A 112 3.60 -10.59 -2.46
N ILE A 113 4.83 -10.36 -2.89
CA ILE A 113 5.18 -9.36 -3.90
C ILE A 113 5.76 -10.14 -5.08
N GLN A 114 5.04 -10.16 -6.20
CA GLN A 114 5.35 -11.02 -7.35
C GLN A 114 5.42 -10.18 -8.62
N SER A 115 6.54 -10.27 -9.34
CA SER A 115 6.73 -9.55 -10.62
C SER A 115 6.49 -8.04 -10.52
N CYS A 116 6.64 -7.45 -9.33
CA CYS A 116 6.52 -6.01 -9.12
C CYS A 116 7.86 -5.33 -9.40
N ASN A 117 7.78 -4.07 -9.83
CA ASN A 117 8.93 -3.19 -9.82
C ASN A 117 8.94 -2.40 -8.50
N ILE A 118 10.05 -2.45 -7.77
CA ILE A 118 10.27 -1.66 -6.57
C ILE A 118 11.40 -0.69 -6.86
N SER A 119 11.11 0.60 -6.87
CA SER A 119 12.09 1.64 -7.21
C SER A 119 11.81 2.95 -6.47
N ALA A 120 12.64 3.95 -6.72
CA ALA A 120 12.37 5.33 -6.31
C ALA A 120 11.31 5.96 -7.23
N ASP A 121 10.48 6.85 -6.66
CA ASP A 121 9.68 7.80 -7.42
C ASP A 121 10.55 8.99 -7.87
N ASN A 122 10.07 9.76 -8.84
CA ASN A 122 10.79 10.86 -9.47
C ASN A 122 11.26 11.92 -8.45
N ASP A 123 10.53 12.13 -7.36
CA ASP A 123 10.87 13.11 -6.34
C ASP A 123 12.00 12.68 -5.39
N LEU A 124 12.36 11.39 -5.36
CA LEU A 124 13.41 10.82 -4.51
C LEU A 124 14.77 10.78 -5.19
N TYR A 125 14.84 10.87 -6.52
CA TYR A 125 16.12 10.91 -7.23
C TYR A 125 16.88 12.21 -6.90
N PRO A 126 18.15 12.12 -6.45
CA PRO A 126 19.01 13.29 -6.39
C PRO A 126 19.36 13.70 -7.83
N PHE A 127 19.11 14.95 -8.18
CA PHE A 127 19.75 15.55 -9.35
C PHE A 127 21.22 15.85 -9.05
#